data_AF-A0AAN6UIG1-F1
#
_entry.id   AF-A0AAN6UIG1-F1
#
_cell.length_a   1.000
_cell.length_b   1.000
_cell.length_c   1.000
_cell.angle_alpha   90.00
_cell.angle_beta   90.00
_cell.angle_gamma   90.00
#
_symmetry.space_group_name_H-M   'P 1'
#
loop_
_entity.id
_entity.type
_entity.pdbx_description
1 polymer ?
#
loop_
_entity_poly.entity_id
_entity_poly.type
_entity_poly.pdbx_seq_one_letter_code
_entity_poly.pdbx_strand_id
1 'polypeptide(L)'
;MLEQAAGCDFVSADISSRPSVEAAFSKPWPASVAEKPLTVFHTAAAVRPQERSPLLYHRISGVNRDGAVNVLETARAAGADIFVATSSASVSLVPPKFWIWPWQSIAKYFQVFDERDFDAPLRPHHLFFSNYARSKAEAERAVCAANQPGFRTGTIRPGNPIYGQKTDPVLGIVLRMGACVTWIPHIIQNFVNSRNVALAHLQFEAALAPQTAGDDSTPAMPRCAGRTFNVTDPGPPIAFADVYNAAVQLSATPVTVSYKHPLLLFIIAHVIESWCLLLAHVPLLTKWFGWREPKGDVHFLQPSVFSVSIHTVVDDSLARKSVAEGGIGYSGGCNTIEGVCEEILEWNREHEAAGDAAMVESSDGKVAKAALVAMGVAA
;
A
#
# COMPACT_ATOMS: atom_id res chain seq x y z
N MET A 1 -5.08 0.18 -23.08
CA MET A 1 -4.72 1.62 -23.09
C MET A 1 -5.69 2.30 -22.16
N LEU A 2 -5.21 2.99 -21.12
CA LEU A 2 -6.09 3.77 -20.25
C LEU A 2 -6.75 4.85 -21.12
N GLU A 3 -8.08 4.89 -21.17
CA GLU A 3 -8.76 6.07 -21.70
C GLU A 3 -8.23 7.28 -20.92
N GLN A 4 -7.75 8.27 -21.66
CA GLN A 4 -7.19 9.47 -21.07
C GLN A 4 -8.35 10.18 -20.35
N ALA A 5 -8.37 10.11 -19.01
CA ALA A 5 -9.36 10.83 -18.23
C ALA A 5 -9.25 12.32 -18.60
N ALA A 6 -10.39 12.94 -18.95
CA ALA A 6 -10.40 14.33 -19.41
C ALA A 6 -9.68 15.24 -18.39
N GLY A 7 -8.68 15.99 -18.85
CA GLY A 7 -7.88 16.88 -17.98
C GLY A 7 -6.71 16.22 -17.24
N CYS A 8 -6.42 14.94 -17.47
CA CYS A 8 -5.25 14.25 -16.92
C CYS A 8 -4.19 14.02 -18.00
N ASP A 9 -2.94 14.35 -17.68
CA ASP A 9 -1.78 14.06 -18.53
C ASP A 9 -0.92 12.96 -17.90
N PHE A 10 -0.18 12.23 -18.73
CA PHE A 10 0.70 11.15 -18.30
C PHE A 10 2.16 11.45 -18.65
N VAL A 11 3.04 11.17 -17.70
CA VAL A 11 4.49 11.25 -17.89
C VAL A 11 5.12 9.99 -17.30
N SER A 12 5.91 9.29 -18.11
CA SER A 12 6.70 8.17 -17.62
C SER A 12 7.89 8.69 -16.82
N ALA A 13 8.06 8.19 -15.59
CA ALA A 13 9.19 8.54 -14.75
C ALA A 13 9.60 7.36 -13.87
N ASP A 14 10.91 7.17 -13.72
CA ASP A 14 11.49 6.27 -12.72
C ASP A 14 11.91 7.10 -11.50
N ILE A 15 11.17 6.94 -10.39
CA ILE A 15 11.43 7.70 -9.17
C ILE A 15 12.79 7.39 -8.54
N SER A 16 13.38 6.22 -8.83
CA SER A 16 14.73 5.87 -8.35
C SER A 16 15.83 6.67 -9.07
N SER A 17 15.51 7.32 -10.19
CA SER A 17 16.41 8.15 -10.98
C SER A 17 16.07 9.63 -10.85
N ARG A 18 16.92 10.38 -10.14
CA ARG A 18 16.74 11.84 -9.97
C ARG A 18 16.55 12.60 -11.29
N PRO A 19 17.37 12.39 -12.34
CA PRO A 19 17.15 13.05 -13.64
C PRO A 19 15.81 12.68 -14.28
N SER A 20 15.32 11.46 -14.09
CA SER A 20 14.00 11.05 -14.61
C SER A 20 12.86 11.80 -13.94
N VAL A 21 12.96 12.04 -12.63
CA VAL A 21 11.97 12.83 -11.88
C VAL A 21 12.03 14.30 -12.30
N GLU A 22 13.22 14.89 -12.42
CA GLU A 22 13.39 16.28 -12.87
C GLU A 22 12.84 16.51 -14.28
N ALA A 23 13.08 15.57 -15.20
CA ALA A 23 12.51 15.61 -16.54
C ALA A 23 10.97 15.59 -16.51
N ALA A 24 10.37 14.82 -15.60
CA ALA A 24 8.92 14.76 -15.45
C ALA A 24 8.33 16.07 -14.92
N PHE A 25 8.95 16.68 -13.91
CA PHE A 25 8.52 17.98 -13.35
C PHE A 25 8.78 19.16 -14.30
N SER A 26 9.73 19.02 -15.24
CA SER A 26 10.03 20.05 -16.23
C SER A 26 9.05 20.08 -17.41
N LYS A 27 8.12 19.10 -17.49
CA LYS A 27 7.09 19.11 -18.52
C LYS A 27 6.18 20.33 -18.33
N PRO A 28 5.97 21.17 -19.37
CA PRO A 28 5.09 22.33 -19.25
C PRO A 28 3.66 21.95 -18.89
N TRP A 29 3.09 22.65 -17.90
CA TRP A 29 1.67 22.54 -17.57
C TRP A 29 0.79 23.20 -18.64
N PRO A 30 -0.45 22.73 -18.85
CA PRO A 30 -1.42 23.44 -19.66
C PRO A 30 -1.62 24.88 -19.14
N ALA A 31 -1.73 25.85 -20.05
CA ALA A 31 -1.86 27.27 -19.70
C ALA A 31 -3.04 27.56 -18.76
N SER A 32 -4.10 26.75 -18.79
CA SER A 32 -5.26 26.88 -17.90
C SER A 32 -4.95 26.63 -16.43
N VAL A 33 -3.87 25.93 -16.10
CA VAL A 33 -3.50 25.53 -14.73
C VAL A 33 -2.07 25.89 -14.34
N ALA A 34 -1.26 26.41 -15.28
CA ALA A 34 0.17 26.67 -15.06
C ALA A 34 0.48 27.64 -13.92
N GLU A 35 -0.43 28.56 -13.59
CA GLU A 35 -0.28 29.54 -12.51
C GLU A 35 -0.94 29.11 -11.19
N LYS A 36 -1.49 27.89 -11.11
CA LYS A 36 -2.14 27.39 -9.89
C LYS A 36 -1.10 26.83 -8.90
N PRO A 37 -1.40 26.86 -7.59
CA PRO A 37 -0.61 26.16 -6.58
C PRO A 37 -0.38 24.69 -6.95
N LEU A 38 0.83 24.20 -6.69
CA LEU A 38 1.22 22.83 -7.00
C LEU A 38 1.17 21.95 -5.73
N THR A 39 0.29 20.95 -5.77
CA THR A 39 0.24 19.86 -4.80
C THR A 39 0.84 18.59 -5.42
N VAL A 40 1.68 17.89 -4.65
CA VAL A 40 2.23 16.58 -5.07
C VAL A 40 1.76 15.49 -4.12
N PHE A 41 1.12 14.46 -4.69
CA PHE A 41 0.78 13.22 -4.00
C PHE A 41 1.79 12.12 -4.37
N HIS A 42 2.63 11.71 -3.42
CA HIS A 42 3.59 10.64 -3.62
C HIS A 42 3.04 9.29 -3.15
N THR A 43 2.47 8.52 -4.07
CA THR A 43 1.83 7.21 -3.79
C THR A 43 2.67 6.02 -4.24
N ALA A 44 3.77 6.25 -4.96
CA ALA A 44 4.60 5.21 -5.52
C ALA A 44 5.33 4.39 -4.43
N ALA A 45 5.37 3.08 -4.61
CA ALA A 45 6.07 2.16 -3.71
C ALA A 45 6.39 0.83 -4.40
N ALA A 46 7.52 0.25 -4.03
CA ALA A 46 7.74 -1.18 -4.14
C ALA A 46 7.29 -1.86 -2.84
N VAL A 47 6.45 -2.89 -2.95
CA VAL A 47 5.91 -3.63 -1.80
C VAL A 47 6.52 -5.03 -1.79
N ARG A 48 7.43 -5.28 -0.84
CA ARG A 48 8.10 -6.57 -0.65
C ARG A 48 8.00 -7.00 0.82
N PRO A 49 6.82 -7.42 1.30
CA PRO A 49 6.59 -7.74 2.71
C PRO A 49 7.34 -8.98 3.17
N GLN A 50 7.82 -9.82 2.25
CA GLN A 50 8.48 -11.09 2.52
C GLN A 50 9.96 -10.94 2.90
N GLU A 51 10.64 -9.87 2.48
CA GLU A 51 12.07 -9.69 2.71
C GLU A 51 12.33 -8.86 3.98
N ARG A 52 13.04 -9.42 4.96
CA ARG A 52 13.39 -8.73 6.22
C ARG A 52 14.88 -8.61 6.50
N SER A 53 15.71 -9.34 5.75
CA SER A 53 17.17 -9.31 5.92
C SER A 53 17.74 -7.98 5.42
N PRO A 54 18.62 -7.31 6.20
CA PRO A 54 19.33 -6.12 5.74
C PRO A 54 20.13 -6.33 4.46
N LEU A 55 20.58 -7.57 4.19
CA LEU A 55 21.32 -7.92 2.96
C LEU A 55 20.52 -7.58 1.69
N LEU A 56 19.19 -7.67 1.77
CA LEU A 56 18.27 -7.43 0.66
C LEU A 56 17.68 -6.01 0.67
N TYR A 57 18.06 -5.15 1.61
CA TYR A 57 17.43 -3.84 1.80
C TYR A 57 17.52 -2.94 0.56
N HIS A 58 18.64 -3.02 -0.16
CA HIS A 58 18.89 -2.28 -1.40
C HIS A 58 17.81 -2.51 -2.48
N ARG A 59 17.12 -3.67 -2.46
CA ARG A 59 16.08 -4.01 -3.45
C ARG A 59 14.83 -3.14 -3.35
N ILE A 60 14.61 -2.50 -2.20
CA ILE A 60 13.41 -1.71 -1.93
C ILE A 60 13.73 -0.28 -1.54
N SER A 61 14.88 -0.02 -0.92
CA SER A 61 15.25 1.32 -0.43
C SER A 61 15.41 2.33 -1.56
N GLY A 62 15.94 1.92 -2.72
CA GLY A 62 16.12 2.80 -3.88
C GLY A 62 14.80 3.38 -4.41
N VAL A 63 13.72 2.61 -4.34
CA VAL A 63 12.38 3.07 -4.76
C VAL A 63 11.69 3.80 -3.61
N ASN A 64 11.60 3.18 -2.44
CA ASN A 64 10.73 3.67 -1.38
C ASN A 64 11.31 4.84 -0.59
N ARG A 65 12.61 4.81 -0.29
CA ARG A 65 13.30 5.87 0.46
C ARG A 65 13.89 6.89 -0.49
N ASP A 66 14.81 6.44 -1.35
CA ASP A 66 15.58 7.36 -2.20
C ASP A 66 14.67 7.97 -3.27
N GLY A 67 13.74 7.18 -3.83
CA GLY A 67 12.73 7.69 -4.76
C GLY A 67 11.75 8.68 -4.13
N ALA A 68 11.32 8.47 -2.88
CA ALA A 68 10.50 9.44 -2.17
C ALA A 68 11.26 10.77 -1.95
N VAL A 69 12.54 10.69 -1.57
CA VAL A 69 13.40 11.87 -1.42
C VAL A 69 13.61 12.59 -2.75
N ASN A 70 13.84 11.87 -3.85
CA ASN A 70 13.96 12.46 -5.17
C ASN A 70 12.70 13.27 -5.55
N VAL A 71 11.52 12.68 -5.35
CA VAL A 71 10.23 13.33 -5.68
C VAL A 71 9.96 14.51 -4.75
N LEU A 72 10.24 14.38 -3.45
CA LEU A 72 10.11 15.45 -2.45
C LEU A 72 10.95 16.69 -2.81
N GLU A 73 12.22 16.45 -3.09
CA GLU A 73 13.19 17.50 -3.38
C GLU A 73 12.93 18.17 -4.74
N THR A 74 12.55 17.39 -5.76
CA THR A 74 12.17 17.95 -7.06
C THR A 74 10.85 18.71 -6.99
N ALA A 75 9.86 18.21 -6.24
CA ALA A 75 8.60 18.93 -6.01
C ALA A 75 8.85 20.30 -5.37
N ARG A 76 9.69 20.34 -4.33
CA ARG A 76 10.11 21.60 -3.70
C ARG A 76 10.79 22.54 -4.68
N ALA A 77 11.73 22.03 -5.49
CA ALA A 77 12.43 22.85 -6.50
C ALA A 77 11.49 23.37 -7.60
N ALA A 78 10.44 22.62 -7.92
CA ALA A 78 9.40 23.02 -8.87
C ALA A 78 8.37 24.00 -8.28
N GLY A 79 8.53 24.42 -7.02
CA GLY A 79 7.63 25.38 -6.37
C GLY A 79 6.34 24.76 -5.84
N ALA A 80 6.33 23.46 -5.52
CA ALA A 80 5.19 22.85 -4.84
C ALA A 80 4.92 23.52 -3.49
N ASP A 81 3.65 23.72 -3.18
CA ASP A 81 3.16 24.28 -1.92
C ASP A 81 2.89 23.19 -0.87
N ILE A 82 2.45 22.02 -1.35
CA ILE A 82 1.98 20.90 -0.55
C ILE A 82 2.56 19.59 -1.07
N PHE A 83 3.04 18.75 -0.16
CA PHE A 83 3.52 17.41 -0.47
C PHE A 83 2.96 16.39 0.52
N VAL A 84 2.11 15.48 0.04
CA VAL A 84 1.53 14.40 0.85
C VAL A 84 2.01 13.06 0.31
N ALA A 85 2.59 12.23 1.16
CA ALA A 85 3.07 10.90 0.76
C ALA A 85 2.32 9.76 1.46
N THR A 86 2.22 8.62 0.77
CA THR A 86 1.70 7.38 1.35
C THR A 86 2.80 6.63 2.08
N SER A 87 2.69 6.56 3.40
CA SER A 87 3.43 5.66 4.29
C SER A 87 2.66 4.35 4.49
N SER A 88 2.74 3.70 5.65
CA SER A 88 1.95 2.51 5.99
C SER A 88 1.81 2.36 7.51
N ALA A 89 0.62 1.98 7.99
CA ALA A 89 0.43 1.67 9.41
C ALA A 89 1.29 0.47 9.86
N SER A 90 1.67 -0.40 8.93
CA SER A 90 2.59 -1.52 9.18
C SER A 90 4.01 -1.09 9.56
N VAL A 91 4.35 0.21 9.41
CA VAL A 91 5.57 0.79 9.99
C VAL A 91 5.64 0.50 11.49
N SER A 92 4.53 0.65 12.22
CA SER A 92 4.45 0.45 13.68
C SER A 92 4.56 -1.02 14.12
N LEU A 93 4.44 -1.97 13.19
CA LEU A 93 4.48 -3.40 13.49
C LEU A 93 5.84 -3.81 14.05
N VAL A 94 5.82 -4.53 15.17
CA VAL A 94 6.99 -5.20 15.73
C VAL A 94 6.87 -6.70 15.46
N PRO A 95 7.84 -7.35 14.78
CA PRO A 95 7.69 -8.76 14.45
C PRO A 95 7.54 -9.62 15.71
N PRO A 96 6.50 -10.47 15.80
CA PRO A 96 6.34 -11.41 16.90
C PRO A 96 7.41 -12.52 16.81
N LYS A 97 7.68 -13.18 17.93
CA LYS A 97 8.53 -14.37 17.96
C LYS A 97 7.63 -15.60 17.88
N PHE A 98 7.66 -16.33 16.76
CA PHE A 98 6.87 -17.56 16.61
C PHE A 98 7.53 -18.79 17.27
N TRP A 99 8.85 -18.79 17.39
CA TRP A 99 9.61 -19.82 18.11
C TRP A 99 9.66 -19.45 19.60
N ILE A 100 8.62 -19.85 20.33
CA ILE A 100 8.52 -19.67 21.78
C ILE A 100 8.51 -21.02 22.48
N TRP A 101 9.15 -21.06 23.65
CA TRP A 101 9.03 -22.22 24.53
C TRP A 101 7.67 -22.23 25.23
N PRO A 102 7.11 -23.40 25.60
CA PRO A 102 5.78 -23.50 26.23
C PRO A 102 5.60 -22.65 27.50
N TRP A 103 6.69 -22.27 28.18
CA TRP A 103 6.70 -21.45 29.39
C TRP A 103 6.91 -19.95 29.13
N GLN A 104 7.09 -19.51 27.88
CA GLN A 104 7.22 -18.10 27.52
C GLN A 104 5.84 -17.48 27.27
N SER A 105 5.64 -16.25 27.72
CA SER A 105 4.41 -15.50 27.44
C SER A 105 4.25 -15.24 25.95
N ILE A 106 3.03 -15.41 25.45
CA ILE A 106 2.61 -15.08 24.08
C ILE A 106 2.61 -13.55 23.93
N ALA A 107 3.75 -12.94 23.60
CA ALA A 107 3.86 -11.48 23.46
C ALA A 107 3.69 -11.05 21.99
N LYS A 108 2.89 -10.00 21.76
CA LYS A 108 2.80 -9.22 20.50
C LYS A 108 2.09 -9.89 19.30
N TYR A 109 1.17 -10.83 19.55
CA TYR A 109 0.30 -11.39 18.48
C TYR A 109 -0.99 -10.60 18.27
N PHE A 110 -1.26 -9.65 19.17
CA PHE A 110 -2.22 -8.57 19.01
C PHE A 110 -1.46 -7.27 19.19
N GLN A 111 -1.56 -6.34 18.25
CA GLN A 111 -0.86 -5.06 18.29
C GLN A 111 -1.79 -3.91 17.90
N VAL A 112 -1.64 -2.78 18.57
CA VAL A 112 -2.30 -1.52 18.18
C VAL A 112 -1.27 -0.68 17.42
N PHE A 113 -1.64 -0.21 16.24
CA PHE A 113 -0.84 0.69 15.43
C PHE A 113 -1.35 2.10 15.65
N ASP A 114 -0.51 2.89 16.28
CA ASP A 114 -0.66 4.34 16.44
C ASP A 114 0.60 5.03 15.88
N GLU A 115 0.64 6.36 15.98
CA GLU A 115 1.72 7.19 15.44
C GLU A 115 2.83 7.52 16.46
N ARG A 116 2.82 6.93 17.67
CA ARG A 116 3.80 7.27 18.72
C ARG A 116 5.23 6.90 18.35
N ASP A 117 5.41 5.93 17.46
CA ASP A 117 6.74 5.53 16.99
C ASP A 117 7.41 6.57 16.08
N PHE A 118 6.62 7.50 15.50
CA PHE A 118 7.13 8.59 14.67
C PHE A 118 7.99 9.55 15.49
N ASP A 119 7.51 9.96 16.66
CA ASP A 119 8.20 10.89 17.57
C ASP A 119 9.39 10.24 18.30
N ALA A 120 9.49 8.91 18.29
CA ALA A 120 10.61 8.19 18.86
C ALA A 120 11.81 8.13 17.89
N PRO A 121 13.03 7.81 18.34
CA PRO A 121 14.14 7.47 17.45
C PRO A 121 13.78 6.28 16.54
N LEU A 122 14.30 6.29 15.31
CA LEU A 122 14.06 5.20 14.36
C LEU A 122 14.57 3.89 14.95
N ARG A 123 13.70 2.88 14.98
CA ARG A 123 14.03 1.58 15.56
C ARG A 123 15.15 0.87 14.76
N PRO A 124 15.94 0.00 15.41
CA PRO A 124 16.85 -0.89 14.71
C PRO A 124 16.14 -1.78 13.66
N HIS A 125 16.84 -2.15 12.59
CA HIS A 125 16.31 -2.91 11.45
C HIS A 125 15.47 -4.13 11.86
N HIS A 126 15.99 -4.94 12.79
CA HIS A 126 15.40 -6.21 13.20
C HIS A 126 14.07 -6.06 13.97
N LEU A 127 13.71 -4.83 14.36
CA LEU A 127 12.42 -4.53 14.97
C LEU A 127 11.36 -4.10 13.96
N PHE A 128 11.71 -3.99 12.68
CA PHE A 128 10.74 -3.92 11.59
C PHE A 128 10.44 -5.33 11.10
N PHE A 129 9.19 -5.59 10.75
CA PHE A 129 8.81 -6.91 10.24
C PHE A 129 9.48 -7.20 8.90
N SER A 130 9.62 -6.19 8.05
CA SER A 130 10.18 -6.26 6.70
C SER A 130 11.03 -5.05 6.35
N ASN A 131 11.82 -5.20 5.28
CA ASN A 131 12.54 -4.11 4.61
C ASN A 131 11.57 -3.03 4.09
N TYR A 132 10.37 -3.43 3.66
CA TYR A 132 9.31 -2.50 3.26
C TYR A 132 8.95 -1.52 4.39
N ALA A 133 8.63 -2.03 5.59
CA ALA A 133 8.27 -1.19 6.73
C ALA A 133 9.37 -0.21 7.12
N ARG A 134 10.63 -0.70 7.16
CA ARG A 134 11.78 0.17 7.42
C ARG A 134 11.90 1.27 6.37
N SER A 135 11.81 0.93 5.09
CA SER A 135 11.96 1.91 4.00
C SER A 135 10.87 2.99 4.03
N LYS A 136 9.63 2.62 4.37
CA LYS A 136 8.52 3.57 4.56
C LYS A 136 8.73 4.46 5.79
N ALA A 137 9.24 3.93 6.91
CA ALA A 137 9.57 4.71 8.09
C ALA A 137 10.67 5.77 7.81
N GLU A 138 11.69 5.40 7.03
CA GLU A 138 12.77 6.32 6.63
C GLU A 138 12.24 7.40 5.67
N ALA A 139 11.42 7.03 4.69
CA ALA A 139 10.79 7.97 3.76
C ALA A 139 9.85 8.96 4.48
N GLU A 140 9.04 8.46 5.40
CA GLU A 140 8.11 9.26 6.18
C GLU A 140 8.82 10.34 7.00
N ARG A 141 9.91 9.97 7.69
CA ARG A 141 10.72 10.95 8.44
C ARG A 141 11.30 12.01 7.53
N ALA A 142 11.79 11.64 6.35
CA ALA A 142 12.33 12.60 5.38
C ALA A 142 11.25 13.58 4.89
N VAL A 143 10.07 13.07 4.54
CA VAL A 143 8.94 13.89 4.08
C VAL A 143 8.49 14.86 5.18
N CYS A 144 8.20 14.36 6.38
CA CYS A 144 7.72 15.19 7.48
C CYS A 144 8.76 16.22 7.95
N ALA A 145 10.05 15.87 7.92
CA ALA A 145 11.13 16.79 8.29
C ALA A 145 11.37 17.92 7.27
N ALA A 146 10.91 17.75 6.02
CA ALA A 146 11.00 18.80 5.00
C ALA A 146 9.91 19.88 5.13
N ASN A 147 9.01 19.76 6.11
CA ASN A 147 7.96 20.73 6.37
C ASN A 147 8.54 22.09 6.76
N GLN A 148 8.18 23.14 6.03
CA GLN A 148 8.64 24.51 6.27
C GLN A 148 7.62 25.53 5.74
N PRO A 149 7.71 26.81 6.13
CA PRO A 149 6.91 27.87 5.51
C PRO A 149 7.06 27.84 3.97
N GLY A 150 5.93 27.86 3.26
CA GLY A 150 5.89 27.75 1.80
C GLY A 150 6.01 26.33 1.23
N PHE A 151 6.30 25.31 2.04
CA PHE A 151 6.31 23.91 1.60
C PHE A 151 5.81 22.99 2.73
N ARG A 152 4.50 22.73 2.71
CA ARG A 152 3.80 22.01 3.77
C ARG A 152 3.75 20.54 3.44
N THR A 153 4.26 19.71 4.33
CA THR A 153 4.40 18.28 4.04
C THR A 153 3.69 17.43 5.08
N GLY A 154 3.45 16.17 4.73
CA GLY A 154 2.91 15.19 5.66
C GLY A 154 2.80 13.82 5.02
N THR A 155 2.47 12.81 5.82
CA THR A 155 2.19 11.48 5.31
C THR A 155 0.89 10.91 5.87
N ILE A 156 0.28 10.00 5.13
CA ILE A 156 -0.76 9.14 5.67
C ILE A 156 -0.23 7.71 5.78
N ARG A 157 -0.68 6.99 6.80
CA ARG A 157 -0.38 5.58 7.07
C ARG A 157 -1.66 4.77 6.88
N PRO A 158 -1.93 4.27 5.66
CA PRO A 158 -3.07 3.41 5.45
C PRO A 158 -3.00 2.17 6.34
N GLY A 159 -4.16 1.74 6.81
CA GLY A 159 -4.39 0.44 7.42
C GLY A 159 -3.92 -0.70 6.51
N ASN A 160 -3.84 -1.90 7.08
CA ASN A 160 -3.25 -3.03 6.41
C ASN A 160 -4.19 -4.24 6.48
N PRO A 161 -4.52 -4.86 5.33
CA PRO A 161 -4.13 -4.49 3.97
C PRO A 161 -4.99 -3.39 3.32
N ILE A 162 -4.51 -2.85 2.19
CA ILE A 162 -5.26 -1.95 1.30
C ILE A 162 -5.98 -2.80 0.23
N TYR A 163 -7.25 -2.50 -0.06
CA TYR A 163 -8.06 -3.20 -1.07
C TYR A 163 -8.93 -2.23 -1.90
N GLY A 164 -9.79 -2.72 -2.79
CA GLY A 164 -10.70 -1.90 -3.60
C GLY A 164 -10.16 -1.61 -5.00
N GLN A 165 -9.23 -2.44 -5.48
CA GLN A 165 -8.70 -2.36 -6.84
C GLN A 165 -8.60 -3.76 -7.43
N LYS A 166 -8.86 -3.91 -8.73
CA LYS A 166 -8.84 -5.22 -9.40
C LYS A 166 -7.59 -6.03 -9.18
N THR A 167 -6.44 -5.38 -8.96
CA THR A 167 -5.12 -5.98 -8.76
C THR A 167 -4.65 -6.02 -7.31
N ASP A 168 -5.49 -5.65 -6.36
CA ASP A 168 -5.11 -5.57 -4.96
C ASP A 168 -4.76 -6.95 -4.35
N PRO A 169 -3.97 -6.98 -3.26
CA PRO A 169 -3.45 -8.21 -2.68
C PRO A 169 -4.44 -8.90 -1.73
N VAL A 170 -5.70 -8.47 -1.68
CA VAL A 170 -6.69 -8.90 -0.69
C VAL A 170 -7.84 -9.63 -1.36
N LEU A 171 -8.67 -8.89 -2.09
CA LEU A 171 -9.89 -9.37 -2.70
C LEU A 171 -9.70 -9.55 -4.20
N GLY A 172 -9.12 -8.54 -4.86
CA GLY A 172 -8.81 -8.62 -6.27
C GLY A 172 -8.01 -9.88 -6.62
N ILE A 173 -6.96 -10.21 -5.86
CA ILE A 173 -6.17 -11.43 -6.11
C ILE A 173 -6.99 -12.71 -5.93
N VAL A 174 -7.88 -12.76 -4.93
CA VAL A 174 -8.74 -13.93 -4.66
C VAL A 174 -9.72 -14.14 -5.81
N LEU A 175 -10.35 -13.06 -6.28
CA LEU A 175 -11.29 -13.07 -7.40
C LEU A 175 -10.60 -13.51 -8.71
N ARG A 176 -9.42 -12.95 -9.01
CA ARG A 176 -8.66 -13.31 -10.23
C ARG A 176 -8.15 -14.74 -10.23
N MET A 177 -7.66 -15.23 -9.10
CA MET A 177 -7.12 -16.59 -9.02
C MET A 177 -8.21 -17.66 -9.00
N GLY A 178 -9.41 -17.35 -8.50
CA GLY A 178 -10.50 -18.31 -8.29
C GLY A 178 -10.20 -19.40 -7.24
N ALA A 179 -8.97 -19.46 -6.75
CA ALA A 179 -8.52 -20.35 -5.69
C ALA A 179 -7.54 -19.62 -4.77
N CYS A 180 -7.86 -19.55 -3.49
CA CYS A 180 -7.03 -18.94 -2.46
C CYS A 180 -6.53 -20.00 -1.48
N VAL A 181 -5.23 -20.02 -1.22
CA VAL A 181 -4.64 -20.82 -0.15
C VAL A 181 -4.25 -19.89 0.99
N THR A 182 -4.80 -20.13 2.19
CA THR A 182 -4.62 -19.24 3.34
C THR A 182 -4.44 -20.01 4.64
N TRP A 183 -3.79 -19.40 5.63
CA TRP A 183 -3.66 -19.91 7.00
C TRP A 183 -4.21 -18.92 8.04
N ILE A 184 -4.80 -17.81 7.57
CA ILE A 184 -5.15 -16.66 8.41
C ILE A 184 -6.64 -16.27 8.38
N PRO A 185 -7.62 -17.20 8.20
CA PRO A 185 -9.03 -16.79 8.18
C PRO A 185 -9.48 -16.08 9.45
N HIS A 186 -8.86 -16.42 10.58
CA HIS A 186 -9.18 -15.89 11.91
C HIS A 186 -8.47 -14.57 12.23
N ILE A 187 -7.52 -14.13 11.41
CA ILE A 187 -6.76 -12.91 11.69
C ILE A 187 -7.64 -11.69 11.44
N ILE A 188 -7.66 -10.79 12.43
CA ILE A 188 -8.49 -9.58 12.45
C ILE A 188 -7.59 -8.38 12.22
N GLN A 189 -7.87 -7.58 11.18
CA GLN A 189 -7.13 -6.35 10.89
C GLN A 189 -8.06 -5.22 10.44
N ASN A 190 -7.59 -3.99 10.63
CA ASN A 190 -8.18 -2.79 10.04
C ASN A 190 -7.77 -2.68 8.57
N PHE A 191 -8.68 -3.08 7.68
CA PHE A 191 -8.50 -2.94 6.24
C PHE A 191 -8.79 -1.49 5.85
N VAL A 192 -8.30 -1.08 4.68
CA VAL A 192 -8.64 0.24 4.15
C VAL A 192 -8.88 0.18 2.65
N ASN A 193 -10.03 0.69 2.22
CA ASN A 193 -10.36 0.80 0.82
C ASN A 193 -9.50 1.89 0.16
N SER A 194 -9.03 1.64 -1.06
CA SER A 194 -8.21 2.57 -1.83
C SER A 194 -8.89 3.94 -2.04
N ARG A 195 -10.23 3.97 -2.12
CA ARG A 195 -11.01 5.22 -2.19
C ARG A 195 -10.92 6.01 -0.88
N ASN A 196 -10.96 5.33 0.27
CA ASN A 196 -10.74 5.95 1.57
C ASN A 196 -9.31 6.48 1.75
N VAL A 197 -8.31 5.77 1.19
CA VAL A 197 -6.92 6.24 1.15
C VAL A 197 -6.80 7.49 0.27
N ALA A 198 -7.44 7.52 -0.90
CA ALA A 198 -7.46 8.69 -1.78
C ALA A 198 -8.15 9.88 -1.12
N LEU A 199 -9.28 9.66 -0.46
CA LEU A 199 -10.00 10.68 0.31
C LEU A 199 -9.13 11.28 1.42
N ALA A 200 -8.40 10.44 2.15
CA ALA A 200 -7.47 10.91 3.18
C ALA A 200 -6.37 11.82 2.62
N HIS A 201 -5.82 11.53 1.44
CA HIS A 201 -4.85 12.40 0.78
C HIS A 201 -5.45 13.78 0.49
N LEU A 202 -6.65 13.82 -0.08
CA LEU A 202 -7.35 15.07 -0.42
C LEU A 202 -7.73 15.87 0.84
N GLN A 203 -8.21 15.20 1.88
CA GLN A 203 -8.50 15.86 3.16
C GLN A 203 -7.25 16.40 3.84
N PHE A 204 -6.12 15.69 3.74
CA PHE A 204 -4.85 16.18 4.27
C PHE A 204 -4.35 17.39 3.46
N GLU A 205 -4.42 17.35 2.12
CA GLU A 205 -4.11 18.53 1.31
C GLU A 205 -4.98 19.73 1.71
N ALA A 206 -6.30 19.56 1.80
CA ALA A 206 -7.20 20.63 2.22
C ALA A 206 -6.88 21.16 3.63
N ALA A 207 -6.45 20.29 4.55
CA ALA A 207 -6.02 20.68 5.90
C ALA A 207 -4.68 21.44 5.91
N LEU A 208 -3.81 21.19 4.93
CA LEU A 208 -2.54 21.89 4.73
C LEU A 208 -2.71 23.20 3.95
N ALA A 209 -3.76 23.33 3.14
CA ALA A 209 -4.04 24.54 2.39
C ALA A 209 -4.13 25.76 3.32
N PRO A 210 -3.56 26.92 2.91
CA PRO A 210 -3.61 28.11 3.73
C PRO A 210 -5.08 28.53 3.93
N GLN A 211 -5.52 28.61 5.18
CA GLN A 211 -6.84 29.14 5.49
C GLN A 211 -6.81 30.65 5.29
N THR A 212 -7.79 31.18 4.56
CA THR A 212 -8.03 32.63 4.43
C THR A 212 -8.56 33.16 5.76
N ALA A 213 -7.68 33.31 6.75
CA ALA A 213 -7.96 34.21 7.86
C ALA A 213 -7.85 35.63 7.29
N GLY A 214 -8.98 36.35 7.26
CA GLY A 214 -9.01 37.74 6.84
C GLY A 214 -8.24 38.61 7.82
N ASP A 215 -6.95 38.78 7.58
CA ASP A 215 -6.13 39.94 7.90
C ASP A 215 -4.70 39.68 7.37
N ASP A 216 -3.93 40.75 7.11
CA ASP A 216 -2.58 40.84 6.53
C ASP A 216 -1.44 40.03 7.23
N SER A 217 -1.77 38.96 7.95
CA SER A 217 -0.83 38.08 8.63
C SER A 217 -0.42 36.89 7.75
N THR A 218 0.87 36.54 7.82
CA THR A 218 1.43 35.34 7.18
C THR A 218 0.64 34.10 7.64
N PRO A 219 0.16 33.22 6.73
CA PRO A 219 -0.65 32.07 7.13
C PRO A 219 0.13 31.21 8.14
N ALA A 220 -0.43 31.04 9.34
CA ALA A 220 0.17 30.19 10.36
C ALA A 220 0.28 28.74 9.85
N MET A 221 1.38 28.06 10.17
CA MET A 221 1.55 26.66 9.78
C MET A 221 0.42 25.80 10.38
N PRO A 222 -0.33 25.04 9.56
CA PRO A 222 -1.34 24.13 10.07
C PRO A 222 -0.75 23.15 11.08
N ARG A 223 -1.46 22.88 12.18
CA ARG A 223 -0.99 21.98 13.25
C ARG A 223 -0.83 20.52 12.80
N CYS A 224 -1.42 20.14 11.68
CA CYS A 224 -1.27 18.84 11.04
C CYS A 224 -0.03 18.75 10.13
N ALA A 225 0.62 19.87 9.81
CA ALA A 225 1.79 19.91 8.94
C ALA A 225 3.01 19.26 9.60
N GLY A 226 3.84 18.59 8.79
CA GLY A 226 5.02 17.86 9.25
C GLY A 226 4.68 16.61 10.08
N ARG A 227 3.45 16.08 9.98
CA ARG A 227 2.99 14.92 10.76
C ARG A 227 2.56 13.76 9.88
N THR A 228 2.40 12.61 10.53
CA THR A 228 1.83 11.41 9.95
C THR A 228 0.50 11.07 10.60
N PHE A 229 -0.42 10.47 9.84
CA PHE A 229 -1.76 10.09 10.31
C PHE A 229 -2.14 8.70 9.83
N ASN A 230 -2.52 7.82 10.75
CA ASN A 230 -3.12 6.54 10.41
C ASN A 230 -4.53 6.74 9.83
N VAL A 231 -4.89 5.95 8.82
CA VAL A 231 -6.24 5.96 8.23
C VAL A 231 -6.73 4.54 7.96
N THR A 232 -7.97 4.25 8.34
CA THR A 232 -8.64 2.95 8.13
C THR A 232 -10.09 3.16 7.72
N ASP A 233 -10.72 2.14 7.15
CA ASP A 233 -12.17 2.16 6.97
C ASP A 233 -12.89 2.41 8.31
N PRO A 234 -14.02 3.12 8.32
CA PRO A 234 -14.87 3.26 9.49
C PRO A 234 -15.42 1.90 9.94
N GLY A 235 -15.56 1.75 11.25
CA GLY A 235 -16.13 0.54 11.87
C GLY A 235 -15.06 -0.35 12.52
N PRO A 236 -15.49 -1.49 13.08
CA PRO A 236 -14.58 -2.43 13.70
C PRO A 236 -13.69 -3.12 12.65
N PRO A 237 -12.48 -3.56 13.03
CA PRO A 237 -11.65 -4.39 12.16
C PRO A 237 -12.36 -5.72 11.85
N ILE A 238 -12.05 -6.27 10.68
CA ILE A 238 -12.70 -7.48 10.15
C ILE A 238 -11.76 -8.67 10.14
N ALA A 239 -12.30 -9.89 10.13
CA ALA A 239 -11.50 -11.08 9.88
C ALA A 239 -11.31 -11.32 8.37
N PHE A 240 -10.17 -11.90 7.98
CA PHE A 240 -9.95 -12.33 6.60
C PHE A 240 -11.03 -13.34 6.13
N ALA A 241 -11.57 -14.16 7.04
CA ALA A 241 -12.68 -15.08 6.75
C ALA A 241 -13.91 -14.36 6.18
N ASP A 242 -14.22 -13.15 6.64
CA ASP A 242 -15.39 -12.42 6.16
C ASP A 242 -15.23 -12.02 4.69
N VAL A 243 -14.03 -11.58 4.29
CA VAL A 243 -13.70 -11.26 2.90
C VAL A 243 -13.71 -12.51 2.03
N TYR A 244 -13.14 -13.61 2.52
CA TYR A 244 -13.16 -14.90 1.81
C TYR A 244 -14.58 -15.42 1.62
N ASN A 245 -15.42 -15.33 2.64
CA ASN A 245 -16.83 -15.73 2.57
C ASN A 245 -17.59 -14.85 1.58
N ALA A 246 -17.39 -13.53 1.60
CA ALA A 246 -18.00 -12.63 0.63
C ALA A 246 -17.61 -13.01 -0.80
N ALA A 247 -16.32 -13.24 -1.07
CA ALA A 247 -15.86 -13.69 -2.38
C ALA A 247 -16.55 -15.01 -2.79
N VAL A 248 -16.50 -16.06 -1.96
CA VAL A 248 -17.10 -17.37 -2.27
C VAL A 248 -18.61 -17.30 -2.51
N GLN A 249 -19.33 -16.47 -1.77
CA GLN A 249 -20.80 -16.42 -1.82
C GLN A 249 -21.34 -15.47 -2.89
N LEU A 250 -20.61 -14.40 -3.20
CA LEU A 250 -21.14 -13.28 -4.00
C LEU A 250 -20.49 -13.16 -5.37
N SER A 251 -19.33 -13.78 -5.64
CA SER A 251 -18.69 -13.67 -6.94
C SER A 251 -19.43 -14.46 -8.02
N ALA A 252 -19.57 -13.86 -9.20
CA ALA A 252 -20.15 -14.50 -10.39
C ALA A 252 -19.22 -15.61 -10.94
N THR A 253 -17.93 -15.51 -10.69
CA THR A 253 -16.94 -16.55 -11.00
C THR A 253 -16.76 -17.47 -9.79
N PRO A 254 -16.53 -18.78 -9.95
CA PRO A 254 -16.28 -19.68 -8.83
C PRO A 254 -15.01 -19.30 -8.06
N VAL A 255 -15.13 -19.13 -6.75
CA VAL A 255 -14.01 -18.93 -5.82
C VAL A 255 -13.96 -20.08 -4.83
N THR A 256 -12.76 -20.60 -4.59
CA THR A 256 -12.50 -21.65 -3.60
C THR A 256 -11.42 -21.22 -2.61
N VAL A 257 -11.57 -21.61 -1.34
CA VAL A 257 -10.63 -21.24 -0.28
C VAL A 257 -10.14 -22.51 0.41
N SER A 258 -8.82 -22.71 0.44
CA SER A 258 -8.17 -23.85 1.07
C SER A 258 -7.36 -23.40 2.28
N TYR A 259 -7.75 -23.90 3.45
CA TYR A 259 -7.06 -23.63 4.71
C TYR A 259 -5.89 -24.59 4.90
N LYS A 260 -4.71 -24.04 5.18
CA LYS A 260 -3.50 -24.84 5.45
C LYS A 260 -2.97 -24.57 6.86
N HIS A 261 -2.32 -25.58 7.42
CA HIS A 261 -1.74 -25.46 8.75
C HIS A 261 -0.56 -24.48 8.73
N PRO A 262 -0.55 -23.45 9.59
CA PRO A 262 0.46 -22.38 9.54
C PRO A 262 1.88 -22.89 9.81
N LEU A 263 2.05 -23.88 10.69
CA LEU A 263 3.38 -24.42 11.03
C LEU A 263 4.14 -24.97 9.81
N LEU A 264 3.46 -25.73 8.93
CA LEU A 264 4.10 -26.31 7.75
C LEU A 264 4.55 -25.21 6.79
N LEU A 265 3.65 -24.25 6.53
CA LEU A 265 3.96 -23.11 5.68
C LEU A 265 5.09 -22.25 6.28
N PHE A 266 5.15 -22.11 7.59
CA PHE A 266 6.19 -21.35 8.28
C PHE A 266 7.57 -22.01 8.19
N ILE A 267 7.64 -23.35 8.28
CA ILE A 267 8.88 -24.10 8.06
C ILE A 267 9.35 -23.93 6.62
N ILE A 268 8.45 -24.09 5.65
CA ILE A 268 8.75 -23.89 4.22
C ILE A 268 9.23 -22.45 4.00
N ALA A 269 8.61 -21.47 4.65
CA ALA A 269 8.99 -20.07 4.55
C ALA A 269 10.44 -19.83 4.99
N HIS A 270 10.88 -20.46 6.07
CA HIS A 270 12.27 -20.39 6.51
C HIS A 270 13.26 -21.05 5.53
N VAL A 271 12.87 -22.14 4.86
CA VAL A 271 13.67 -22.76 3.80
C VAL A 271 13.82 -21.82 2.61
N ILE A 272 12.73 -21.18 2.18
CA ILE A 272 12.73 -20.22 1.08
C ILE A 272 13.59 -19.00 1.41
N GLU A 273 13.42 -18.40 2.60
CA GLU A 273 14.25 -17.28 3.05
C GLU A 273 15.74 -17.68 3.07
N SER A 274 16.07 -18.84 3.64
CA SER A 274 17.46 -19.33 3.70
C SER A 274 18.06 -19.51 2.30
N TRP A 275 17.28 -20.03 1.34
CA TRP A 275 17.71 -20.17 -0.04
C TRP A 275 17.97 -18.82 -0.71
N CYS A 276 17.05 -17.87 -0.58
CA CYS A 276 17.21 -16.51 -1.12
C CYS A 276 18.44 -15.82 -0.51
N LEU A 277 18.66 -15.96 0.80
CA LEU A 277 19.82 -15.40 1.47
C LEU A 277 21.14 -16.06 1.06
N LEU A 278 21.14 -17.38 0.85
CA LEU A 278 22.31 -18.09 0.33
C LEU A 278 22.70 -17.55 -1.05
N LEU A 279 21.75 -17.38 -1.96
CA LEU A 279 22.01 -16.84 -3.30
C LEU A 279 22.47 -15.38 -3.26
N ALA A 280 21.91 -14.57 -2.35
CA ALA A 280 22.34 -13.19 -2.16
C ALA A 280 23.74 -13.08 -1.54
N HIS A 281 24.10 -14.00 -0.64
CA HIS A 281 25.41 -14.01 0.02
C HIS A 281 26.51 -14.62 -0.87
N VAL A 282 26.15 -15.55 -1.76
CA VAL A 282 27.08 -16.23 -2.66
C VAL A 282 26.62 -16.07 -4.13
N PRO A 283 26.83 -14.89 -4.75
CA PRO A 283 26.38 -14.61 -6.12
C PRO A 283 26.96 -15.57 -7.18
N LEU A 284 28.07 -16.24 -6.85
CA LEU A 284 28.69 -17.28 -7.66
C LEU A 284 27.73 -18.43 -7.98
N LEU A 285 26.83 -18.77 -7.04
CA LEU A 285 25.85 -19.84 -7.23
C LEU A 285 24.90 -19.52 -8.38
N THR A 286 24.43 -18.28 -8.44
CA THR A 286 23.62 -17.78 -9.55
C THR A 286 24.44 -17.71 -10.84
N LYS A 287 25.68 -17.20 -10.77
CA LYS A 287 26.51 -16.95 -11.96
C LYS A 287 27.01 -18.24 -12.64
N TRP A 288 27.44 -19.23 -11.86
CA TRP A 288 28.10 -20.44 -12.38
C TRP A 288 27.17 -21.64 -12.47
N PHE A 289 26.26 -21.81 -11.50
CA PHE A 289 25.33 -22.93 -11.48
C PHE A 289 23.93 -22.57 -11.97
N GLY A 290 23.68 -21.29 -12.30
CA GLY A 290 22.39 -20.82 -12.81
C GLY A 290 21.25 -20.91 -11.79
N TRP A 291 21.56 -21.03 -10.49
CA TRP A 291 20.56 -21.11 -9.44
C TRP A 291 19.79 -19.79 -9.32
N ARG A 292 18.49 -19.88 -9.03
CA ARG A 292 17.60 -18.71 -8.99
C ARG A 292 16.73 -18.73 -7.75
N GLU A 293 16.32 -17.54 -7.34
CA GLU A 293 15.24 -17.38 -6.38
C GLU A 293 13.93 -17.96 -6.95
N PRO A 294 13.02 -18.44 -6.08
CA PRO A 294 11.69 -18.86 -6.51
C PRO A 294 10.97 -17.74 -7.29
N LYS A 295 10.08 -18.13 -8.18
CA LYS A 295 9.25 -17.19 -8.96
C LYS A 295 7.79 -17.29 -8.54
N GLY A 296 7.00 -16.27 -8.91
CA GLY A 296 5.58 -16.22 -8.62
C GLY A 296 5.29 -16.19 -7.12
N ASP A 297 4.15 -16.75 -6.73
CA ASP A 297 3.62 -16.60 -5.37
C ASP A 297 4.49 -17.26 -4.31
N VAL A 298 5.23 -18.31 -4.66
CA VAL A 298 6.13 -19.01 -3.76
C VAL A 298 7.21 -18.09 -3.20
N HIS A 299 7.66 -17.10 -3.99
CA HIS A 299 8.68 -16.14 -3.54
C HIS A 299 8.21 -15.31 -2.34
N PHE A 300 6.90 -15.07 -2.22
CA PHE A 300 6.33 -14.32 -1.09
C PHE A 300 6.28 -15.13 0.20
N LEU A 301 6.33 -16.47 0.14
CA LEU A 301 6.29 -17.31 1.32
C LEU A 301 7.63 -17.28 2.05
N GLN A 302 7.87 -16.23 2.82
CA GLN A 302 9.01 -16.06 3.72
C GLN A 302 8.53 -15.63 5.12
N PRO A 303 9.33 -15.80 6.19
CA PRO A 303 8.84 -15.67 7.57
C PRO A 303 8.31 -14.26 7.92
N SER A 304 8.74 -13.24 7.19
CA SER A 304 8.26 -11.88 7.36
C SER A 304 6.75 -11.75 7.08
N VAL A 305 6.19 -12.51 6.12
CA VAL A 305 4.74 -12.48 5.83
C VAL A 305 3.94 -12.95 7.04
N PHE A 306 4.42 -13.95 7.77
CA PHE A 306 3.77 -14.39 9.02
C PHE A 306 3.76 -13.29 10.07
N SER A 307 4.80 -12.45 10.12
CA SER A 307 4.91 -11.36 11.09
C SER A 307 3.84 -10.29 10.88
N VAL A 308 3.39 -10.08 9.63
CA VAL A 308 2.28 -9.17 9.29
C VAL A 308 0.92 -9.87 9.29
N SER A 309 0.89 -11.20 9.43
CA SER A 309 -0.32 -12.02 9.55
C SER A 309 -0.73 -12.25 11.02
N ILE A 310 -0.79 -11.18 11.82
CA ILE A 310 -1.24 -11.20 13.22
C ILE A 310 -2.44 -10.29 13.43
N HIS A 311 -3.09 -10.35 14.60
CA HIS A 311 -4.17 -9.43 14.91
C HIS A 311 -3.62 -8.01 15.07
N THR A 312 -4.23 -7.06 14.38
CA THR A 312 -3.80 -5.66 14.42
C THR A 312 -5.00 -4.74 14.46
N VAL A 313 -4.94 -3.72 15.31
CA VAL A 313 -5.92 -2.62 15.33
C VAL A 313 -5.20 -1.34 14.96
N VAL A 314 -5.73 -0.58 14.02
CA VAL A 314 -5.18 0.72 13.62
C VAL A 314 -5.98 1.80 14.33
N ASP A 315 -5.30 2.62 15.13
CA ASP A 315 -5.89 3.81 15.75
C ASP A 315 -5.74 4.99 14.80
N ASP A 316 -6.85 5.42 14.19
CA ASP A 316 -6.93 6.59 13.30
C ASP A 316 -7.54 7.82 14.00
N SER A 317 -7.64 7.80 15.34
CA SER A 317 -8.31 8.86 16.10
C SER A 317 -7.66 10.23 15.90
N LEU A 318 -6.34 10.29 15.68
CA LEU A 318 -5.64 11.54 15.39
C LEU A 318 -6.00 12.11 14.01
N ALA A 319 -6.21 11.26 13.00
CA ALA A 319 -6.61 11.69 11.67
C ALA A 319 -8.03 12.28 11.67
N ARG A 320 -8.93 11.69 12.47
CA ARG A 320 -10.34 12.09 12.57
C ARG A 320 -10.57 13.43 13.27
N LYS A 321 -9.62 13.89 14.09
CA LYS A 321 -9.70 15.20 14.75
C LYS A 321 -9.85 16.32 13.73
N SER A 322 -10.51 17.40 14.13
CA SER A 322 -10.63 18.58 13.29
C SER A 322 -9.26 19.21 13.00
N VAL A 323 -9.17 20.01 11.94
CA VAL A 323 -7.94 20.76 11.61
C VAL A 323 -7.51 21.68 12.77
N ALA A 324 -8.48 22.29 13.47
CA ALA A 324 -8.22 23.13 14.63
C ALA A 324 -7.55 22.38 15.80
N GLU A 325 -7.89 21.10 15.96
CA GLU A 325 -7.30 20.18 16.95
C GLU A 325 -6.02 19.51 16.45
N GLY A 326 -5.58 19.82 15.22
CA GLY A 326 -4.38 19.29 14.60
C GLY A 326 -4.54 17.91 13.96
N GLY A 327 -5.77 17.47 13.69
CA GLY A 327 -6.04 16.36 12.77
C GLY A 327 -6.25 16.84 11.33
N ILE A 328 -6.78 15.95 10.49
CA ILE A 328 -7.07 16.24 9.07
C ILE A 328 -8.57 16.18 8.75
N GLY A 329 -9.42 15.98 9.77
CA GLY A 329 -10.86 15.80 9.60
C GLY A 329 -11.21 14.51 8.84
N TYR A 330 -10.39 13.47 8.99
CA TYR A 330 -10.57 12.23 8.24
C TYR A 330 -11.93 11.59 8.53
N SER A 331 -12.64 11.23 7.46
CA SER A 331 -13.87 10.46 7.53
C SER A 331 -13.97 9.56 6.32
N GLY A 332 -13.77 8.25 6.50
CA GLY A 332 -13.93 7.27 5.42
C GLY A 332 -15.35 7.28 4.84
N GLY A 333 -15.46 7.08 3.53
CA GLY A 333 -16.71 7.10 2.77
C GLY A 333 -17.44 5.76 2.73
N CYS A 334 -16.73 4.64 2.97
CA CYS A 334 -17.32 3.31 3.08
C CYS A 334 -16.66 2.51 4.20
N ASN A 335 -17.41 1.62 4.85
CA ASN A 335 -16.84 0.61 5.73
C ASN A 335 -16.26 -0.57 4.94
N THR A 336 -15.54 -1.46 5.62
CA THR A 336 -14.83 -2.56 4.94
C THR A 336 -15.78 -3.49 4.17
N ILE A 337 -16.90 -3.89 4.76
CA ILE A 337 -17.86 -4.80 4.09
C ILE A 337 -18.52 -4.13 2.89
N GLU A 338 -18.89 -2.84 3.01
CA GLU A 338 -19.44 -2.07 1.89
C GLU A 338 -18.45 -2.06 0.72
N GLY A 339 -17.18 -1.69 0.97
CA GLY A 339 -16.17 -1.66 -0.09
C GLY A 339 -15.89 -3.04 -0.69
N VAL A 340 -15.93 -4.12 0.11
CA VAL A 340 -15.74 -5.51 -0.37
C VAL A 340 -16.88 -5.91 -1.30
N CYS A 341 -18.12 -5.63 -0.89
CA CYS A 341 -19.31 -5.90 -1.71
C CYS A 341 -19.31 -5.06 -3.00
N GLU A 342 -18.87 -3.80 -2.94
CA GLU A 342 -18.73 -2.94 -4.12
C GLU A 342 -17.71 -3.50 -5.13
N GLU A 343 -16.54 -3.97 -4.66
CA GLU A 343 -15.53 -4.55 -5.54
C GLU A 343 -16.00 -5.86 -6.19
N ILE A 344 -16.71 -6.73 -5.44
CA ILE A 344 -17.33 -7.95 -6.00
C ILE A 344 -18.42 -7.59 -7.01
N LEU A 345 -19.23 -6.57 -6.73
CA LEU A 345 -20.25 -6.10 -7.66
C LEU A 345 -19.64 -5.58 -8.97
N GLU A 346 -18.55 -4.82 -8.89
CA GLU A 346 -17.79 -4.37 -10.07
C GLU A 346 -17.24 -5.56 -10.85
N TRP A 347 -16.59 -6.51 -10.17
CA TRP A 347 -16.12 -7.76 -10.76
C TRP A 347 -17.22 -8.53 -11.49
N ASN A 348 -18.40 -8.69 -10.86
CA ASN A 348 -19.52 -9.42 -11.44
C ASN A 348 -20.05 -8.75 -12.71
N ARG A 349 -20.24 -7.42 -12.68
CA ARG A 349 -20.71 -6.66 -13.86
C ARG A 349 -19.77 -6.81 -15.04
N GLU A 350 -18.46 -6.82 -14.80
CA GLU A 350 -17.46 -7.01 -15.85
C GLU A 350 -17.52 -8.40 -16.48
N HIS A 351 -17.77 -9.43 -15.67
CA HIS A 351 -17.87 -10.81 -16.15
C HIS A 351 -19.22 -11.11 -16.82
N GLU A 352 -20.30 -10.47 -16.38
CA GLU A 352 -21.58 -10.48 -17.09
C GLU A 352 -21.43 -9.83 -18.47
N ALA A 353 -20.88 -8.62 -18.53
CA ALA A 353 -20.65 -7.91 -19.79
C ALA A 353 -19.69 -8.67 -20.72
N ALA A 354 -18.65 -9.32 -20.19
CA ALA A 354 -17.74 -10.17 -20.97
C ALA A 354 -18.43 -11.46 -21.46
N GLY A 355 -19.32 -12.05 -20.65
CA GLY A 355 -20.14 -13.18 -21.04
C GLY A 355 -21.10 -12.83 -22.18
N ASP A 356 -21.75 -11.67 -22.09
CA ASP A 356 -22.64 -11.14 -23.13
C ASP A 356 -21.86 -10.80 -24.42
N ALA A 357 -20.69 -10.16 -24.30
CA ALA A 357 -19.83 -9.88 -25.46
C ALA A 357 -19.32 -11.16 -26.12
N ALA A 358 -18.91 -12.17 -25.35
CA ALA A 358 -18.49 -13.47 -25.88
C ALA A 358 -19.65 -14.24 -26.55
N MET A 359 -20.89 -14.10 -26.05
CA MET A 359 -22.09 -14.67 -26.67
C MET A 359 -22.41 -13.96 -28.00
N VAL A 360 -22.32 -12.62 -28.04
CA VAL A 360 -22.50 -11.82 -29.27
C VAL A 360 -21.42 -12.12 -30.31
N GLU A 361 -20.14 -12.22 -29.92
CA GLU A 361 -19.05 -12.61 -30.84
C GLU A 361 -19.12 -14.09 -31.27
N SER A 362 -19.67 -14.98 -30.43
CA SER A 362 -19.89 -16.38 -30.82
C SER A 362 -20.93 -16.55 -31.92
N SER A 363 -21.83 -15.56 -32.10
CA SER A 363 -22.79 -15.55 -33.21
C SER A 363 -22.15 -15.26 -34.58
N ASP A 364 -20.93 -14.69 -34.61
CA ASP A 364 -20.14 -14.46 -35.82
C ASP A 364 -18.93 -15.41 -35.97
N GLY A 365 -18.88 -16.48 -35.18
CA GLY A 365 -18.07 -17.65 -35.49
C GLY A 365 -16.56 -17.43 -35.52
N LYS A 366 -15.96 -17.01 -34.39
CA LYS A 366 -14.71 -17.55 -33.78
C LYS A 366 -14.08 -16.52 -32.82
N VAL A 367 -13.45 -17.05 -31.76
CA VAL A 367 -12.45 -16.42 -30.86
C VAL A 367 -12.96 -15.81 -29.53
N ALA A 368 -13.57 -16.63 -28.66
CA ALA A 368 -13.86 -16.25 -27.26
C ALA A 368 -12.62 -16.23 -26.33
N LYS A 369 -11.51 -16.89 -26.69
CA LYS A 369 -10.37 -17.08 -25.77
C LYS A 369 -9.32 -15.94 -25.81
N ALA A 370 -9.27 -15.15 -26.89
CA ALA A 370 -8.30 -14.05 -27.01
C ALA A 370 -8.78 -12.77 -26.31
N ALA A 371 -10.09 -12.53 -26.25
CA ALA A 371 -10.68 -11.35 -25.62
C ALA A 371 -10.42 -11.30 -24.09
N LEU A 372 -10.55 -12.43 -23.40
CA LEU A 372 -10.32 -12.53 -21.95
C LEU A 372 -8.86 -12.27 -21.53
N VAL A 373 -7.89 -12.62 -22.39
CA VAL A 373 -6.45 -12.34 -22.16
C VAL A 373 -6.12 -10.88 -22.51
N ALA A 374 -6.73 -10.33 -23.56
CA ALA A 374 -6.52 -8.93 -23.96
C ALA A 374 -7.10 -7.90 -22.96
N MET A 375 -8.11 -8.30 -22.17
CA MET A 375 -8.75 -7.46 -21.16
C MET A 375 -8.14 -7.59 -19.75
N GLY A 376 -7.08 -8.40 -19.58
CA GLY A 376 -6.39 -8.55 -18.29
C GLY A 376 -7.17 -9.32 -17.22
N VAL A 377 -8.21 -10.07 -17.62
CA VAL A 377 -9.09 -10.84 -16.73
C VAL A 377 -8.51 -12.23 -16.41
N ALA A 378 -7.59 -12.73 -17.22
CA ALA A 378 -6.81 -13.93 -16.93
C ALA A 378 -5.32 -13.67 -17.19
N ALA A 379 -4.49 -13.94 -16.19
CA ALA A 379 -3.05 -14.11 -16.34
C ALA A 379 -2.71 -15.60 -16.47
#